data_AF-A0A924M516-F1
#
_entry.id   AF-A0A924M516-F1
#
_cell.length_a   1.000
_cell.length_b   1.000
_cell.length_c   1.000
_cell.angle_alpha   90.00
_cell.angle_beta   90.00
_cell.angle_gamma   90.00
#
_symmetry.space_group_name_H-M   'P 1'
#
loop_
_entity.id
_entity.type
_entity.pdbx_description
1 polymer ?
#
loop_
_entity_poly.entity_id
_entity_poly.type
_entity_poly.pdbx_seq_one_letter_code
_entity_poly.pdbx_strand_id
1 'polypeptide(L)' 'AWLELCITEGRNRQVRRMTAAVGLPCLRLIRSAIGPYNLLGLAPGGHEWTEEIVG' A
#
# COMPACT_ATOMS: atom_id res chain seq x y z
N ALA A 1 14.43 4.21 8.46
CA ALA A 1 14.18 4.93 7.20
C ALA A 1 12.79 4.55 6.66
N TRP A 2 12.24 5.33 5.75
CA TRP A 2 11.00 5.03 5.02
C TRP A 2 11.34 4.70 3.56
N LEU A 3 10.58 3.78 2.98
CA LEU A 3 10.67 3.40 1.57
C LEU A 3 9.26 3.52 0.97
N GLU A 4 9.15 4.22 -0.15
CA GLU A 4 7.98 4.18 -1.01
C GLU A 4 8.20 3.14 -2.10
N LEU A 5 7.21 2.27 -2.32
CA LEU A 5 7.27 1.26 -3.38
C LEU A 5 5.91 1.10 -4.06
N CYS A 6 5.94 0.90 -5.37
CA CYS A 6 4.79 0.48 -6.17
C CYS A 6 5.05 -0.92 -6.75
N ILE A 7 4.05 -1.79 -6.71
CA ILE A 7 4.09 -3.13 -7.31
C ILE A 7 2.79 -3.38 -8.07
N THR A 8 2.86 -4.16 -9.14
CA THR A 8 1.70 -4.54 -9.97
C THR A 8 1.19 -5.96 -9.69
N GLU A 9 1.92 -6.74 -8.90
CA GLU A 9 1.48 -8.04 -8.38
C GLU A 9 1.34 -8.01 -6.84
N GLY A 10 0.60 -8.97 -6.28
CA GLY A 10 0.26 -9.02 -4.86
C GLY A 10 0.50 -10.38 -4.21
N ARG A 11 1.68 -10.98 -4.39
CA ARG A 11 1.97 -12.30 -3.80
C ARG A 11 1.94 -12.25 -2.27
N ASN A 12 1.65 -13.38 -1.64
CA ASN A 12 1.56 -13.46 -0.18
C ASN A 12 2.83 -12.89 0.50
N ARG A 13 2.63 -11.86 1.34
CA ARG A 13 3.68 -11.14 2.08
C ARG A 13 4.83 -10.60 1.23
N GLN A 14 4.61 -10.34 -0.06
CA GLN A 14 5.66 -10.01 -1.03
C GLN A 14 6.61 -8.91 -0.57
N VAL A 15 6.09 -7.73 -0.23
CA VAL A 15 6.91 -6.59 0.23
C VAL A 15 7.76 -6.96 1.44
N ARG A 16 7.17 -7.65 2.43
CA ARG A 16 7.89 -8.09 3.63
C ARG A 16 9.00 -9.09 3.31
N ARG A 17 8.77 -10.01 2.36
CA ARG A 17 9.79 -10.96 1.90
C ARG A 17 10.90 -10.26 1.12
N MET A 18 10.56 -9.32 0.25
CA MET A 18 11.53 -8.54 -0.53
C MET A 18 12.49 -7.77 0.37
N THR A 19 11.99 -7.03 1.37
CA THR A 19 12.88 -6.23 2.23
C THR A 19 13.71 -7.10 3.17
N ALA A 20 13.15 -8.19 3.70
CA ALA A 20 13.91 -9.15 4.51
C ALA A 20 15.05 -9.82 3.73
N ALA A 21 14.83 -10.12 2.44
CA ALA A 21 15.85 -10.73 1.57
C ALA A 21 17.10 -9.87 1.40
N VAL A 22 17.00 -8.54 1.59
CA VAL A 22 18.13 -7.60 1.54
C VAL A 22 18.62 -7.17 2.94
N GLY A 23 18.21 -7.89 4.00
CA GLY A 23 18.65 -7.61 5.37
C GLY A 23 17.94 -6.43 6.06
N LEU A 24 16.85 -5.93 5.48
CA LEU A 24 16.11 -4.76 5.98
C LEU A 24 14.67 -5.16 6.34
N PRO A 25 14.41 -5.70 7.55
CA PRO A 25 13.08 -6.17 7.93
C PRO A 25 12.03 -5.04 7.94
N CYS A 26 10.84 -5.33 7.41
CA CYS A 26 9.74 -4.37 7.34
C CYS A 26 8.99 -4.25 8.69
N LEU A 27 9.24 -3.16 9.41
CA LEU A 27 8.61 -2.87 10.71
C LEU A 27 7.17 -2.37 10.57
N ARG A 28 6.90 -1.53 9.58
CA ARG A 28 5.59 -0.95 9.29
C ARG A 28 5.36 -0.99 7.79
N LEU A 29 4.19 -1.48 7.38
CA LEU A 29 3.75 -1.52 6.00
C LEU A 29 2.40 -0.82 5.90
N ILE A 30 2.34 0.29 5.17
CA ILE A 30 1.12 1.03 4.88
C ILE A 30 0.93 0.97 3.38
N ARG A 31 -0.26 0.57 2.92
CA ARG A 31 -0.63 0.70 1.51
C ARG A 31 -1.30 2.06 1.33
N SER A 32 -0.56 3.03 0.80
CA SER A 32 -1.02 4.41 0.62
C SER A 32 -1.96 4.59 -0.59
N ALA A 33 -1.87 3.73 -1.60
CA ALA A 33 -2.68 3.79 -2.81
C ALA A 33 -2.93 2.40 -3.44
N ILE A 34 -3.98 2.31 -4.26
CA ILE A 34 -4.30 1.18 -5.13
C ILE A 34 -5.00 1.67 -6.40
N GLY A 35 -4.37 1.49 -7.55
CA GLY A 35 -4.88 2.05 -8.82
C GLY A 35 -5.09 3.57 -8.70
N PRO A 36 -6.28 4.10 -9.03
CA PRO A 36 -6.58 5.53 -8.92
C PRO A 36 -6.89 5.99 -7.49
N TYR A 37 -7.06 5.07 -6.54
CA TYR A 37 -7.49 5.38 -5.18
C TYR A 37 -6.27 5.59 -4.26
N ASN A 38 -6.35 6.57 -3.36
CA ASN A 38 -5.32 6.85 -2.35
C ASN A 38 -5.95 7.15 -0.98
N LEU A 39 -5.13 7.13 0.08
CA LEU A 39 -5.58 7.36 1.46
C LEU A 39 -5.63 8.85 1.88
N LEU A 40 -5.44 9.80 0.95
CA LEU A 40 -5.41 11.21 1.29
C LEU A 40 -6.75 11.65 1.90
N GLY A 41 -6.71 12.30 3.06
CA GLY A 41 -7.91 12.79 3.76
C GLY A 41 -8.61 11.75 4.63
N LEU A 42 -8.25 10.47 4.56
CA LEU A 42 -8.88 9.42 5.36
C LEU A 42 -8.10 9.12 6.64
N ALA A 43 -8.77 9.24 7.79
CA ALA A 43 -8.19 8.84 9.08
C ALA A 43 -8.10 7.30 9.20
N PRO A 44 -7.18 6.74 10.00
CA PRO A 44 -7.14 5.30 10.27
C PRO A 44 -8.48 4.77 10.79
N GLY A 45 -9.02 3.74 10.15
CA GLY A 45 -10.35 3.19 10.46
C GLY A 45 -11.52 3.94 9.82
N GLY A 46 -11.28 5.10 9.21
CA GLY A 46 -12.26 5.80 8.38
C GLY A 46 -12.56 5.02 7.09
N HIS A 47 -13.72 5.29 6.52
CA HIS A 47 -14.12 4.80 5.21
C HIS A 47 -14.92 5.89 4.49
N GLU A 48 -14.81 5.90 3.17
CA GLU A 48 -15.56 6.80 2.29
C GLU A 48 -15.96 6.01 1.04
N TRP A 49 -17.18 6.25 0.56
CA TRP A 49 -17.66 5.65 -0.68
C TRP A 49 -17.27 6.53 -1.85
N THR A 50 -16.60 5.96 -2.84
CA THR A 50 -16.29 6.63 -4.11
C THR A 50 -17.32 6.25 -5.15
N GLU A 51 -17.86 7.23 -5.87
CA GLU A 51 -18.66 6.95 -7.06
C GLU A 51 -17.75 6.45 -8.19
N GLU A 52 -18.14 5.36 -8.83
CA GLU A 52 -17.42 4.84 -9.98
C GLU A 52 -17.60 5.83 -11.13
N ILE A 53 -16.51 6.43 -11.61
CA ILE A 53 -16.52 7.15 -12.89
C ILE A 53 -16.64 6.06 -13.97
N VAL A 54 -17.87 5.62 -14.24
CA VAL A 54 -18.16 4.78 -15.40
C VAL A 54 -18.07 5.69 -16.62
N GLY A 55 -16.96 5.59 -17.33
CA GLY A 55 -16.81 6.08 -18.70
C GLY A 55 -17.38 5.07 -19.69
#